data_AF-A0A0G1CW82-F1
#
_entry.id   AF-A0A0G1CW82-F1
#
_cell.length_a   1.000
_cell.length_b   1.000
_cell.length_c   1.000
_cell.angle_alpha   90.00
_cell.angle_beta   90.00
_cell.angle_gamma   90.00
#
_symmetry.space_group_name_H-M   'P 1'
#
loop_
_entity.id
_entity.type
_entity.pdbx_description
1 polymer ?
#
loop_
_entity_poly.entity_id
_entity_poly.type
_entity_poly.pdbx_seq_one_letter_code
_entity_poly.pdbx_strand_id
1 'polypeptide(L)' 'MKFSQENLDKLMKIFKEDFNADLTDQELHDAAFNLTGYFDTLMRCAGEDIEEEKKLGSNKAES' A
#
# COMPACT_ATOMS: atom_id res chain seq x y z
N MET A 1 9.66 7.39 5.33
CA MET A 1 9.98 5.95 5.18
C MET A 1 11.39 5.82 4.62
N LYS A 2 12.17 4.81 4.99
CA LYS A 2 13.46 4.51 4.33
C LYS A 2 13.31 3.22 3.53
N PHE A 3 13.59 3.27 2.24
CA PHE A 3 13.57 2.11 1.36
C PHE A 3 14.96 1.50 1.25
N SER A 4 15.06 0.18 1.14
CA SER A 4 16.33 -0.47 0.81
C SER A 4 16.64 -0.28 -0.67
N GLN A 5 17.93 -0.17 -1.00
CA GLN A 5 18.37 -0.08 -2.40
C GLN A 5 17.87 -1.27 -3.22
N GLU A 6 17.92 -2.48 -2.66
CA GLU A 6 17.44 -3.69 -3.31
C GLU A 6 15.95 -3.60 -3.72
N ASN A 7 15.10 -3.03 -2.87
CA ASN A 7 13.68 -2.87 -3.19
C ASN A 7 13.44 -1.78 -4.24
N LEU A 8 14.24 -0.71 -4.22
CA LEU A 8 14.21 0.32 -5.25
C LEU A 8 14.66 -0.22 -6.60
N ASP A 9 15.72 -1.03 -6.64
CA ASP A 9 16.21 -1.67 -7.87
C ASP A 9 15.16 -2.62 -8.46
N LYS A 10 14.47 -3.40 -7.60
CA LYS A 10 13.34 -4.24 -7.99
C LYS A 10 12.19 -3.41 -8.56
N LEU A 11 11.83 -2.30 -7.91
CA LEU A 11 10.77 -1.41 -8.37
C LEU A 11 11.12 -0.77 -9.71
N MET A 12 12.36 -0.30 -9.88
CA MET A 12 12.87 0.25 -11.13
C MET A 12 12.77 -0.78 -12.27
N LYS A 13 13.14 -2.03 -11.99
CA LYS A 13 13.04 -3.13 -12.94
C LYS A 13 11.59 -3.38 -13.38
N ILE A 14 10.64 -3.38 -12.44
CA ILE A 14 9.20 -3.53 -12.74
C ILE A 14 8.71 -2.39 -13.64
N PHE A 15 9.02 -1.12 -13.32
CA PHE A 15 8.62 0.01 -14.16
C PHE A 15 9.18 -0.08 -15.58
N LYS A 16 10.44 -0.49 -15.70
CA LYS A 16 11.10 -0.62 -17.00
C LYS A 16 10.53 -1.79 -17.82
N GLU A 17 10.36 -2.96 -17.22
CA GLU A 17 9.97 -4.18 -17.93
C GLU A 17 8.47 -4.23 -18.22
N ASP A 18 7.64 -3.87 -17.24
CA ASP A 18 6.19 -4.07 -17.33
C ASP A 18 5.46 -2.83 -17.87
N PHE A 19 6.03 -1.65 -17.64
CA PHE A 19 5.41 -0.36 -18.00
C PHE A 19 6.20 0.44 -19.03
N ASN A 20 7.36 -0.06 -19.47
CA ASN A 20 8.29 0.62 -20.39
C ASN A 20 8.59 2.07 -19.94
N ALA A 21 8.70 2.27 -18.63
CA ALA A 21 8.95 3.57 -18.01
C ALA A 21 10.36 3.62 -17.43
N ASP A 22 11.18 4.55 -17.92
CA ASP A 22 12.50 4.85 -17.37
C ASP A 22 12.36 5.98 -16.34
N LEU A 23 12.31 5.62 -15.07
CA LEU A 23 12.18 6.57 -13.97
C LEU A 23 13.52 7.18 -13.59
N THR A 24 13.50 8.45 -13.20
CA THR A 24 14.58 9.06 -12.42
C THR A 24 14.58 8.57 -10.98
N ASP A 25 15.69 8.73 -10.26
CA ASP A 25 15.77 8.38 -8.83
C ASP A 25 14.67 9.06 -7.99
N GLN A 26 14.36 10.33 -8.29
CA GLN A 26 13.31 11.06 -7.59
C GLN A 26 11.93 10.44 -7.86
N GLU A 27 11.61 10.15 -9.12
CA GLU A 27 10.33 9.52 -9.48
C GLU A 27 10.19 8.11 -8.90
N LEU A 28 11.29 7.35 -8.84
CA LEU A 28 11.32 6.03 -8.20
C LEU A 28 11.01 6.13 -6.70
N HIS A 29 11.59 7.10 -6.01
CA HIS A 29 11.34 7.36 -4.60
C HIS A 29 9.90 7.82 -4.34
N ASP A 30 9.36 8.69 -5.19
CA ASP A 30 7.99 9.17 -5.09
C ASP A 30 7.00 8.01 -5.36
N ALA A 31 7.26 7.17 -6.36
CA ALA A 31 6.47 5.97 -6.65
C ALA A 31 6.47 5.00 -5.46
N ALA A 32 7.63 4.72 -4.87
CA ALA A 32 7.73 3.85 -3.69
C ALA A 32 6.94 4.42 -2.50
N PHE A 33 7.04 5.73 -2.25
CA PHE A 33 6.30 6.40 -1.19
C PHE A 33 4.79 6.34 -1.41
N ASN A 34 4.33 6.62 -2.63
CA ASN A 34 2.91 6.61 -2.96
C ASN A 34 2.30 5.20 -2.88
N LEU A 35 3.01 4.18 -3.39
CA LEU A 35 2.53 2.79 -3.35
C LEU A 35 2.38 2.27 -1.92
N THR A 36 3.38 2.53 -1.07
CA THR A 36 3.32 2.12 0.33
C THR A 36 2.24 2.87 1.11
N GLY A 37 2.12 4.18 0.92
CA GLY A 37 1.05 4.97 1.55
C GLY A 37 -0.36 4.56 1.11
N TYR A 38 -0.52 4.19 -0.17
CA TYR A 38 -1.78 3.64 -0.67
C TYR A 38 -2.13 2.31 0.00
N PHE A 39 -1.16 1.39 0.09
CA PHE A 39 -1.35 0.11 0.78
C PHE A 39 -1.72 0.29 2.26
N ASP A 40 -1.00 1.15 2.97
CA ASP A 40 -1.29 1.46 4.39
C ASP A 40 -2.71 2.01 4.56
N THR A 41 -3.16 2.86 3.63
CA THR A 41 -4.52 3.41 3.64
C THR A 41 -5.57 2.31 3.47
N LEU A 42 -5.37 1.41 2.49
CA LEU A 42 -6.29 0.29 2.27
C LEU A 42 -6.36 -0.64 3.49
N MET A 43 -5.21 -0.94 4.10
CA MET A 43 -5.16 -1.79 5.28
C MET A 43 -5.88 -1.17 6.48
N ARG A 44 -5.78 0.15 6.65
CA ARG A 44 -6.53 0.86 7.68
C ARG A 44 -8.04 0.76 7.43
N CYS A 45 -8.50 1.06 6.22
CA CYS A 45 -9.92 0.98 5.89
C CYS A 45 -10.47 -0.45 6.08
N ALA A 46 -9.74 -1.47 5.63
CA ALA A 46 -10.13 -2.86 5.84
C ALA A 46 -10.21 -3.23 7.34
N GLY A 47 -9.30 -2.69 8.17
CA GLY A 47 -9.36 -2.84 9.61
C GLY A 47 -10.60 -2.18 10.22
N GLU A 48 -10.91 -0.96 9.80
CA GLU A 48 -12.10 -0.21 10.23
C GLU A 48 -13.39 -0.97 9.87
N ASP A 49 -13.49 -1.48 8.64
CA ASP A 49 -14.65 -2.27 8.19
C ASP A 49 -14.84 -3.55 9.03
N ILE A 50 -13.75 -4.27 9.32
CA ILE A 50 -13.78 -5.48 10.16
C ILE A 50 -14.24 -5.17 11.59
N GLU A 51 -13.78 -4.05 12.15
CA GLU A 51 -14.21 -3.61 13.48
C GLU A 51 -15.69 -3.21 13.51
N GLU A 52 -16.17 -2.55 12.46
CA GLU A 52 -17.58 -2.18 12.32
C GLU A 52 -18.49 -3.41 12.24
N GLU A 53 -18.15 -4.38 11.38
CA GLU A 53 -18.88 -5.65 11.28
C GLU A 53 -18.93 -6.40 12.62
N LYS A 54 -17.82 -6.44 13.37
CA LYS A 54 -17.79 -7.04 14.71
C LYS A 54 -18.74 -6.34 15.69
N LYS A 55 -18.78 -5.01 15.67
CA LYS A 55 -19.69 -4.22 16.54
C LYS A 55 -21.15 -4.49 16.20
N LEU A 56 -21.49 -4.54 14.90
CA LEU A 56 -22.85 -4.82 14.43
C LEU A 56 -23.28 -6.26 14.75
N GLY A 57 -22.37 -7.23 14.62
CA GLY A 57 -22.60 -8.63 14.98
C GLY A 57 -22.81 -8.83 16.49
N SER A 58 -22.06 -8.12 17.33
CA SER A 58 -22.20 -8.17 18.80
C SER A 58 -23.56 -7.61 19.25
N ASN A 59 -24.01 -6.49 18.70
CA ASN A 59 -25.29 -5.88 19.07
C ASN A 59 -26.51 -6.71 18.66
N LYS A 60 -26.40 -7.54 17.61
CA LYS A 60 -27.44 -8.49 17.20
C LYS A 60 -27.54 -9.74 18.09
N ALA A 61 -26.48 -10.09 18.82
CA ALA A 61 -26.50 -11.23 19.74
C ALA A 61 -27.06 -10.86 21.13
N GLU A 62 -27.12 -9.57 21.45
CA GLU A 62 -27.61 -9.04 22.73
C GLU A 62 -29.04 -8.46 22.67
N SER A 63 -29.69 -8.47 21.50
CA SER A 63 -31.09 -8.06 21.28
C SER A 63 -32.00 -9.24 21.02
#